data_AF-A0A938ULU5-F1
#
_entry.id   AF-A0A938ULU5-F1
#
_cell.length_a   1.000
_cell.length_b   1.000
_cell.length_c   1.000
_cell.angle_alpha   90.00
_cell.angle_beta   90.00
_cell.angle_gamma   90.00
#
_symmetry.space_group_name_H-M   'P 1'
#
loop_
_entity.id
_entity.type
_entity.pdbx_description
1 polymer ?
#
loop_
_entity_poly.entity_id
_entity_poly.type
_entity_poly.pdbx_seq_one_letter_code
_entity_poly.pdbx_strand_id
1 'polypeptide(L)'
;MRSQADSPTAPPGPADLQSRIAAWTAHATRLLQAGQGPDDGSAAREDATAHQRIAAPVAVAADPGPAADDRGFDRAKSGNTGILVTRLAADGTLQPSEGDPDAPFGWFHGWRIIGGETRIDGGVYLGRKPREAIVVDMRRPGSLLRKVYDLWLERLLADKTVEQAREDLRAHVLSRVAQLVEDHMPYDEQVVKRLDKQGFLRPDEPIDLDVFLAAKGGVCRHQVCFVGAVLERLIDGGWLRGKVSLERKFVSGWFSHAWVRLDAVDGAVFILDPAQRRYALLAALDPGSRMLYGRNGGA
;
A
#
# COMPACT_ATOMS: atom_id res chain seq x y z
N MET A 1 -37.34 -39.05 12.97
CA MET A 1 -37.07 -37.60 13.14
C MET A 1 -35.93 -37.24 12.19
N ARG A 2 -36.22 -36.58 11.06
CA ARG A 2 -35.19 -36.10 10.12
C ARG A 2 -34.73 -34.73 10.61
N SER A 3 -33.45 -34.58 10.90
CA SER A 3 -32.85 -33.29 11.27
C SER A 3 -32.94 -32.34 10.07
N GLN A 4 -33.56 -31.19 10.28
CA GLN A 4 -33.46 -30.06 9.36
C GLN A 4 -32.00 -29.63 9.33
N ALA A 5 -31.36 -29.76 8.17
CA ALA A 5 -30.07 -29.15 7.91
C ALA A 5 -30.30 -27.66 7.67
N ASP A 6 -29.69 -26.82 8.51
CA ASP A 6 -29.72 -25.38 8.36
C ASP A 6 -29.16 -24.99 6.99
N SER A 7 -29.98 -24.26 6.23
CA SER A 7 -29.55 -23.70 4.95
C SER A 7 -28.51 -22.60 5.21
N PRO A 8 -27.42 -22.54 4.42
CA PRO A 8 -26.41 -21.49 4.58
C PRO A 8 -27.08 -20.12 4.39
N THR A 9 -26.93 -19.26 5.38
CA THR A 9 -27.42 -17.88 5.34
C THR A 9 -26.81 -17.16 4.14
N ALA A 10 -27.67 -16.50 3.35
CA ALA A 10 -27.24 -15.72 2.20
C ALA A 10 -26.20 -14.67 2.64
N PRO A 11 -25.13 -14.42 1.85
CA PRO A 11 -24.14 -13.43 2.19
C PRO A 11 -24.78 -12.04 2.30
N PRO A 12 -24.34 -11.19 3.23
CA PRO A 12 -24.93 -9.88 3.44
C PRO A 12 -24.75 -8.98 2.20
N GLY A 13 -25.80 -8.24 1.87
CA GLY A 13 -25.82 -7.33 0.73
C GLY A 13 -24.85 -6.13 0.87
N PRO A 14 -24.55 -5.42 -0.24
CA PRO A 14 -23.57 -4.32 -0.27
C PRO A 14 -23.85 -3.18 0.72
N ALA A 15 -25.12 -2.91 1.04
CA ALA A 15 -25.51 -1.92 2.04
C ALA A 15 -25.04 -2.30 3.46
N ASP A 16 -24.99 -3.59 3.79
CA ASP A 16 -24.52 -4.09 5.09
C ASP A 16 -23.00 -3.89 5.25
N LEU A 17 -22.23 -4.08 4.18
CA LEU A 17 -20.77 -3.88 4.22
C LEU A 17 -20.41 -2.41 4.47
N GLN A 18 -21.05 -1.47 3.77
CA GLN A 18 -20.85 -0.04 3.98
C GLN A 18 -21.27 0.40 5.38
N SER A 19 -22.39 -0.12 5.91
CA SER A 19 -22.80 0.14 7.29
C SER A 19 -21.80 -0.42 8.31
N ARG A 20 -21.22 -1.59 8.06
CA ARG A 20 -20.20 -2.19 8.92
C ARG A 20 -18.87 -1.42 8.87
N ILE A 21 -18.44 -0.97 7.70
CA ILE A 21 -17.26 -0.10 7.54
C ILE A 21 -17.50 1.22 8.28
N ALA A 22 -18.65 1.88 8.08
CA ALA A 22 -18.96 3.12 8.76
C ALA A 22 -19.01 2.96 10.30
N ALA A 23 -19.65 1.91 10.80
CA ALA A 23 -19.72 1.61 12.22
C ALA A 23 -18.34 1.34 12.82
N TRP A 24 -17.50 0.62 12.08
CA TRP A 24 -16.16 0.26 12.52
C TRP A 24 -15.19 1.45 12.43
N THR A 25 -15.24 2.28 11.38
CA THR A 25 -14.51 3.54 11.27
C THR A 25 -14.91 4.52 12.37
N ALA A 26 -16.20 4.60 12.69
CA ALA A 26 -16.70 5.41 13.82
C ALA A 26 -16.22 4.86 15.17
N HIS A 27 -16.12 3.55 15.34
CA HIS A 27 -15.56 2.93 16.54
C HIS A 27 -14.05 3.22 16.67
N ALA A 28 -13.28 3.04 15.60
CA ALA A 28 -11.84 3.32 15.60
C ALA A 28 -11.52 4.80 15.78
N THR A 29 -12.32 5.69 15.19
CA THR A 29 -12.21 7.16 15.43
C THR A 29 -12.41 7.47 16.92
N ARG A 30 -13.41 6.85 17.57
CA ARG A 30 -13.63 7.02 19.01
C ARG A 30 -12.46 6.51 19.85
N LEU A 31 -11.86 5.38 19.48
CA LEU A 31 -10.68 4.85 20.18
C LEU A 31 -9.46 5.77 20.05
N LEU A 32 -9.25 6.39 18.88
CA LEU A 32 -8.17 7.36 18.67
C LEU A 32 -8.39 8.66 19.47
N GLN A 33 -9.64 9.11 19.61
CA GLN A 33 -9.99 10.27 20.42
C GLN A 33 -9.90 9.97 21.93
N ALA A 34 -10.29 8.77 22.36
CA ALA A 34 -10.24 8.36 23.75
C ALA A 34 -8.81 8.14 24.28
N GLY A 35 -7.85 7.88 23.38
CA GLY A 35 -6.43 7.77 23.72
C GLY A 35 -5.69 9.11 23.91
N GLN A 36 -6.37 10.26 23.84
CA GLN A 36 -5.80 11.60 24.03
C GLN A 36 -5.91 12.13 25.49
N GLY A 37 -5.91 11.24 26.48
CA GLY A 37 -5.71 11.65 27.87
C GLY A 37 -4.33 12.30 28.08
N PRO A 38 -4.15 13.18 29.09
CA PRO A 38 -2.85 13.79 29.36
C PRO A 38 -1.82 12.69 29.67
N ASP A 39 -0.68 12.72 28.96
CA ASP A 39 0.46 11.81 29.15
C ASP A 39 0.95 11.81 30.61
N ASP A 40 0.51 10.85 31.41
CA ASP A 40 1.20 10.38 32.60
C ASP A 40 2.18 9.28 32.20
N GLY A 41 3.37 9.73 31.79
CA GLY A 41 4.49 8.85 31.46
C GLY A 41 4.88 7.94 32.62
N SER A 42 4.52 6.67 32.54
CA SER A 42 5.35 5.56 33.03
C SER A 42 4.79 4.22 32.53
N ALA A 43 5.60 3.47 31.78
CA ALA A 43 5.87 2.04 32.00
C ALA A 43 6.43 1.35 30.73
N ALA A 44 7.60 0.74 30.92
CA ALA A 44 8.09 -0.47 30.28
C ALA A 44 8.10 -0.55 28.75
N ARG A 45 9.24 -0.20 28.14
CA ARG A 45 9.73 -0.83 26.91
C ARG A 45 10.78 -1.87 27.29
N GLU A 46 10.36 -3.11 27.37
CA GLU A 46 11.26 -4.27 27.37
C GLU A 46 11.78 -4.56 25.96
N ASP A 47 12.96 -5.17 25.93
CA ASP A 47 13.83 -5.49 24.82
C ASP A 47 13.14 -5.96 23.53
N ALA A 48 13.35 -5.20 22.45
CA ALA A 48 13.10 -5.61 21.07
C ALA A 48 14.43 -5.83 20.33
N THR A 49 15.28 -6.69 20.87
CA THR A 49 16.54 -7.13 20.24
C THR A 49 16.45 -8.59 19.78
N ALA A 50 15.54 -8.89 18.86
CA ALA A 50 15.63 -10.09 18.03
C ALA A 50 14.75 -9.93 16.79
N HIS A 51 15.39 -9.80 15.61
CA HIS A 51 15.00 -10.41 14.33
C HIS A 51 15.78 -9.72 13.20
N GLN A 52 17.06 -10.10 13.07
CA GLN A 52 17.80 -9.96 11.82
C GLN A 52 18.41 -11.32 11.49
N ARG A 53 17.65 -12.13 10.74
CA ARG A 53 18.19 -13.26 9.97
C ARG A 53 17.73 -13.06 8.54
N ILE A 54 18.56 -12.37 7.75
CA ILE A 54 18.44 -12.38 6.30
C ILE A 54 18.98 -13.75 5.86
N ALA A 55 18.10 -14.59 5.32
CA ALA A 55 18.51 -15.85 4.70
C ALA A 55 19.38 -15.58 3.46
N ALA A 56 20.42 -16.39 3.27
CA ALA A 56 21.33 -16.32 2.13
C ALA A 56 20.59 -16.49 0.78
N PRO A 57 21.11 -15.94 -0.33
CA PRO A 57 20.45 -16.00 -1.63
C PRO A 57 20.38 -17.45 -2.15
N VAL A 58 19.16 -17.92 -2.42
CA VAL A 58 18.90 -19.19 -3.14
C VAL A 58 18.97 -18.90 -4.63
N ALA A 59 19.78 -19.67 -5.36
CA ALA A 59 19.84 -19.60 -6.82
C ALA A 59 18.49 -20.00 -7.44
N VAL A 60 17.91 -19.11 -8.25
CA VAL A 60 16.61 -19.29 -8.89
C VAL A 60 16.80 -19.93 -10.26
N ALA A 61 16.30 -21.16 -10.43
CA ALA A 61 16.15 -21.75 -11.76
C ALA A 61 14.99 -21.07 -12.51
N ALA A 62 15.19 -20.80 -13.80
CA ALA A 62 14.17 -20.24 -14.68
C ALA A 62 13.08 -21.27 -14.96
N ASP A 63 11.83 -20.90 -14.66
CA ASP A 63 10.64 -21.69 -14.98
C ASP A 63 10.15 -21.32 -16.39
N PRO A 64 9.94 -22.27 -17.32
CA PRO A 64 9.42 -21.97 -18.64
C PRO A 64 7.92 -21.66 -18.54
N GLY A 65 7.57 -20.38 -18.60
CA GLY A 65 6.18 -19.92 -18.62
C GLY A 65 5.37 -20.45 -19.82
N PRO A 66 4.03 -20.43 -19.74
CA PRO A 66 3.16 -20.95 -20.81
C PRO A 66 3.26 -20.12 -22.09
N ALA A 67 3.08 -20.81 -23.22
CA ALA A 67 3.25 -20.31 -24.58
C ALA A 67 2.46 -19.02 -24.87
N ALA A 68 3.09 -18.13 -25.65
CA ALA A 68 2.59 -16.81 -26.01
C ALA A 68 1.39 -16.88 -26.97
N ASP A 69 0.33 -16.12 -26.65
CA ASP A 69 -0.69 -15.69 -27.62
C ASP A 69 -0.31 -14.28 -28.11
N ASP A 70 -0.25 -14.14 -29.44
CA ASP A 70 0.51 -13.16 -30.21
C ASP A 70 -0.30 -11.87 -30.49
N ARG A 71 -1.01 -11.37 -29.49
CA ARG A 71 -1.82 -10.15 -29.58
C ARG A 71 -1.07 -8.93 -29.04
N GLY A 72 0.04 -8.55 -29.69
CA GLY A 72 0.64 -7.20 -29.65
C GLY A 72 0.98 -6.58 -28.29
N PHE A 73 0.86 -7.32 -27.18
CA PHE A 73 1.06 -6.81 -25.83
C PHE A 73 2.45 -7.19 -25.35
N ASP A 74 3.37 -6.23 -25.38
CA ASP A 74 4.75 -6.41 -24.94
C ASP A 74 4.79 -6.66 -23.42
N ARG A 75 4.75 -7.94 -23.03
CA ARG A 75 4.81 -8.38 -21.63
C ARG A 75 6.07 -7.92 -20.89
N ALA A 76 7.16 -7.64 -21.62
CA ALA A 76 8.39 -7.13 -21.02
C ALA A 76 8.28 -5.64 -20.66
N LYS A 77 7.41 -4.88 -21.35
CA LYS A 77 7.03 -3.51 -21.00
C LYS A 77 5.85 -3.42 -20.06
N SER A 78 4.99 -4.44 -20.06
CA SER A 78 3.81 -4.49 -19.21
C SER A 78 4.22 -5.05 -17.84
N GLY A 79 4.60 -4.19 -16.89
CA GLY A 79 4.86 -4.59 -15.51
C GLY A 79 3.67 -5.35 -14.89
N ASN A 80 3.71 -5.67 -13.60
CA ASN A 80 2.61 -6.40 -12.95
C ASN A 80 1.21 -5.77 -13.15
N THR A 81 1.14 -4.45 -13.37
CA THR A 81 -0.09 -3.74 -13.76
C THR A 81 -0.62 -4.19 -15.12
N GLY A 82 0.23 -4.48 -16.12
CA GLY A 82 -0.20 -4.97 -17.42
C GLY A 82 -0.80 -6.38 -17.38
N ILE A 83 -0.21 -7.28 -16.58
CA ILE A 83 -0.76 -8.63 -16.33
C ILE A 83 -2.16 -8.51 -15.71
N LEU A 84 -2.31 -7.60 -14.75
CA LEU A 84 -3.57 -7.29 -14.10
C LEU A 84 -4.59 -6.72 -15.10
N VAL A 85 -4.23 -5.70 -15.88
CA VAL A 85 -5.12 -5.10 -16.89
C VAL A 85 -5.59 -6.15 -17.89
N THR A 86 -4.71 -7.05 -18.33
CA THR A 86 -5.08 -8.18 -19.20
C THR A 86 -6.13 -9.09 -18.56
N ARG A 87 -5.96 -9.40 -17.27
CA ARG A 87 -6.94 -10.21 -16.50
C ARG A 87 -8.30 -9.52 -16.45
N LEU A 88 -8.31 -8.24 -16.08
CA LEU A 88 -9.54 -7.44 -15.94
C LEU A 88 -10.25 -7.20 -17.29
N ALA A 89 -9.48 -7.11 -18.37
CA ALA A 89 -10.05 -7.05 -19.71
C ALA A 89 -10.73 -8.39 -20.08
N ALA A 90 -10.11 -9.51 -19.72
CA ALA A 90 -10.65 -10.84 -20.00
C ALA A 90 -11.90 -11.18 -19.17
N ASP A 91 -12.01 -10.66 -17.94
CA ASP A 91 -13.19 -10.84 -17.07
C ASP A 91 -14.28 -9.77 -17.26
N GLY A 92 -14.01 -8.73 -18.09
CA GLY A 92 -14.96 -7.67 -18.41
C GLY A 92 -15.15 -6.62 -17.31
N THR A 93 -14.33 -6.63 -16.25
CA THR A 93 -14.39 -5.65 -15.15
C THR A 93 -13.55 -4.40 -15.40
N LEU A 94 -12.65 -4.43 -16.40
CA LEU A 94 -11.91 -3.26 -16.84
C LEU A 94 -12.81 -2.29 -17.59
N GLN A 95 -12.81 -1.04 -17.15
CA GLN A 95 -13.35 0.09 -17.90
C GLN A 95 -12.18 0.78 -18.62
N PRO A 96 -11.98 0.56 -19.93
CA PRO A 96 -10.89 1.18 -20.66
C PRO A 96 -11.07 2.71 -20.71
N SER A 97 -9.96 3.41 -20.78
CA SER A 97 -9.89 4.88 -20.76
C SER A 97 -8.94 5.37 -21.84
N GLU A 98 -9.19 4.94 -23.09
CA GLU A 98 -8.36 5.31 -24.23
C GLU A 98 -8.20 6.83 -24.29
N GLY A 99 -6.95 7.30 -24.18
CA GLY A 99 -6.61 8.72 -24.24
C GLY A 99 -6.77 9.50 -22.93
N ASP A 100 -7.14 8.86 -21.82
CA ASP A 100 -7.17 9.51 -20.50
C ASP A 100 -5.76 9.51 -19.88
N PRO A 101 -5.08 10.67 -19.80
CA PRO A 101 -3.74 10.75 -19.24
C PRO A 101 -3.71 10.52 -17.73
N ASP A 102 -4.83 10.74 -17.04
CA ASP A 102 -4.92 10.50 -15.61
C ASP A 102 -5.06 9.01 -15.33
N ALA A 103 -5.80 8.28 -16.17
CA ALA A 103 -6.07 6.85 -16.03
C ALA A 103 -5.45 5.99 -17.15
N PRO A 104 -4.12 5.94 -17.34
CA PRO A 104 -3.51 5.20 -18.46
C PRO A 104 -3.72 3.68 -18.41
N PHE A 105 -4.16 3.14 -17.26
CA PHE A 105 -4.43 1.72 -17.05
C PHE A 105 -5.91 1.35 -17.01
N GLY A 106 -6.82 2.31 -17.25
CA GLY A 106 -8.25 2.10 -17.09
C GLY A 106 -8.79 2.39 -15.69
N TRP A 107 -10.07 2.11 -15.55
CA TRP A 107 -10.84 2.21 -14.33
C TRP A 107 -11.32 0.82 -13.90
N PHE A 108 -11.47 0.64 -12.59
CA PHE A 108 -12.02 -0.56 -11.97
C PHE A 108 -13.05 -0.12 -10.94
N HIS A 109 -14.32 -0.49 -11.16
CA HIS A 109 -15.46 -0.06 -10.33
C HIS A 109 -15.51 1.47 -10.11
N GLY A 110 -15.24 2.27 -11.15
CA GLY A 110 -15.25 3.73 -11.06
C GLY A 110 -14.01 4.35 -10.38
N TRP A 111 -13.03 3.54 -9.99
CA TRP A 111 -11.75 4.00 -9.46
C TRP A 111 -10.65 3.87 -10.50
N ARG A 112 -9.84 4.90 -10.66
CA ARG A 112 -8.68 4.84 -11.54
C ARG A 112 -7.69 3.80 -11.02
N ILE A 113 -7.22 2.92 -11.89
CA ILE A 113 -6.21 1.92 -11.51
C ILE A 113 -4.88 2.61 -11.22
N ILE A 114 -4.31 2.33 -10.04
CA ILE A 114 -2.98 2.77 -9.66
C ILE A 114 -1.95 1.85 -10.33
N GLY A 115 -1.09 2.44 -11.16
CA GLY A 115 0.06 1.76 -11.73
C GLY A 115 1.33 2.58 -11.63
N GLY A 116 2.33 2.21 -12.43
CA GLY A 116 3.56 3.00 -12.52
C GLY A 116 3.21 4.41 -12.98
N GLU A 117 3.61 5.40 -12.19
CA GLU A 117 3.55 6.82 -12.54
C GLU A 117 2.18 7.52 -12.50
N THR A 118 1.13 6.83 -12.10
CA THR A 118 -0.20 7.44 -11.87
C THR A 118 -0.32 8.01 -10.47
N ARG A 119 -1.25 8.96 -10.29
CA ARG A 119 -1.68 9.41 -8.95
C ARG A 119 -2.06 8.22 -8.07
N ILE A 120 -1.77 8.30 -6.79
CA ILE A 120 -2.07 7.26 -5.81
C ILE A 120 -3.41 7.59 -5.16
N ASP A 121 -3.57 8.81 -4.65
CA ASP A 121 -4.80 9.27 -4.04
C ASP A 121 -5.95 9.38 -5.06
N GLY A 122 -7.13 8.94 -4.64
CA GLY A 122 -8.31 8.77 -5.49
C GLY A 122 -8.24 7.56 -6.44
N GLY A 123 -7.31 6.63 -6.24
CA GLY A 123 -7.13 5.45 -7.08
C GLY A 123 -7.42 4.13 -6.38
N VAL A 124 -7.36 3.04 -7.14
CA VAL A 124 -7.44 1.66 -6.65
C VAL A 124 -6.20 0.86 -7.01
N TYR A 125 -5.60 0.22 -6.01
CA TYR A 125 -4.48 -0.68 -6.17
C TYR A 125 -4.99 -2.12 -6.19
N LEU A 126 -4.74 -2.83 -7.28
CA LEU A 126 -5.28 -4.18 -7.45
C LEU A 126 -4.21 -5.25 -7.18
N GLY A 127 -4.55 -6.20 -6.30
CA GLY A 127 -3.77 -7.40 -6.05
C GLY A 127 -3.67 -8.30 -7.28
N ARG A 128 -2.58 -9.10 -7.38
CA ARG A 128 -2.44 -10.10 -8.45
C ARG A 128 -3.57 -11.15 -8.38
N LYS A 129 -3.90 -11.60 -7.18
CA LYS A 129 -5.02 -12.51 -6.94
C LYS A 129 -6.33 -11.69 -6.86
N PRO A 130 -7.48 -12.26 -7.24
CA PRO A 130 -8.79 -11.60 -7.21
C PRO A 130 -9.20 -10.98 -5.87
N ARG A 131 -8.40 -11.05 -4.79
CA ARG A 131 -8.93 -10.88 -3.45
C ARG A 131 -8.92 -9.46 -2.90
N GLU A 132 -8.23 -8.51 -3.52
CA GLU A 132 -8.12 -7.18 -2.92
C GLU A 132 -7.95 -6.07 -3.97
N ALA A 133 -8.94 -5.18 -4.01
CA ALA A 133 -8.93 -3.93 -4.73
C ALA A 133 -8.88 -2.78 -3.72
N ILE A 134 -7.68 -2.35 -3.36
CA ILE A 134 -7.46 -1.41 -2.25
C ILE A 134 -7.69 0.01 -2.74
N VAL A 135 -8.76 0.64 -2.29
CA VAL A 135 -9.08 2.04 -2.59
C VAL A 135 -8.29 2.96 -1.67
N VAL A 136 -7.61 3.93 -2.28
CA VAL A 136 -6.87 4.98 -1.60
C VAL A 136 -7.58 6.29 -1.88
N ASP A 137 -8.25 6.87 -0.87
CA ASP A 137 -9.01 8.11 -1.04
C ASP A 137 -9.01 8.97 0.24
N MET A 138 -8.10 9.93 0.29
CA MET A 138 -7.99 10.93 1.35
C MET A 138 -9.01 12.06 1.23
N ARG A 139 -9.74 12.15 0.11
CA ARG A 139 -10.73 13.22 -0.13
C ARG A 139 -12.10 12.82 0.38
N ARG A 140 -12.31 11.54 0.65
CA ARG A 140 -13.58 11.03 1.18
C ARG A 140 -13.91 11.67 2.53
N PRO A 141 -15.15 12.15 2.74
CA PRO A 141 -15.60 12.62 4.04
C PRO A 141 -15.36 11.57 5.14
N GLY A 142 -14.67 11.97 6.20
CA GLY A 142 -14.38 11.10 7.34
C GLY A 142 -13.21 10.13 7.17
N SER A 143 -12.48 10.18 6.04
CA SER A 143 -11.30 9.33 5.76
C SER A 143 -10.34 9.26 6.95
N LEU A 144 -10.08 8.05 7.43
CA LEU A 144 -9.12 7.80 8.50
C LEU A 144 -7.69 8.07 8.02
N LEU A 145 -7.36 7.65 6.79
CA LEU A 145 -6.10 7.94 6.14
C LEU A 145 -5.79 9.45 6.15
N ARG A 146 -6.78 10.29 5.81
CA ARG A 146 -6.62 11.74 5.85
C ARG A 146 -6.39 12.25 7.27
N LYS A 147 -7.18 11.81 8.25
CA LYS A 147 -7.03 12.22 9.66
C LYS A 147 -5.66 11.84 10.23
N VAL A 148 -5.20 10.62 9.95
CA VAL A 148 -3.88 10.13 10.37
C VAL A 148 -2.78 10.98 9.75
N TYR A 149 -2.87 11.29 8.45
CA TYR A 149 -1.94 12.17 7.77
C TYR A 149 -1.92 13.59 8.37
N ASP A 150 -3.07 14.23 8.53
CA ASP A 150 -3.16 15.61 9.03
C ASP A 150 -2.58 15.72 10.45
N LEU A 151 -2.98 14.83 11.36
CA LEU A 151 -2.46 14.81 12.74
C LEU A 151 -0.95 14.53 12.79
N TRP A 152 -0.45 13.64 11.93
CA TRP A 152 0.98 13.37 11.86
C TRP A 152 1.75 14.56 11.29
N LEU A 153 1.23 15.22 10.25
CA LEU A 153 1.84 16.40 9.66
C LEU A 153 1.87 17.55 10.68
N GLU A 154 0.78 17.81 11.40
CA GLU A 154 0.75 18.82 12.47
C GLU A 154 1.85 18.57 13.52
N ARG A 155 2.02 17.32 13.96
CA ARG A 155 3.08 16.94 14.90
C ARG A 155 4.47 17.10 14.31
N LEU A 156 4.65 16.74 13.05
CA LEU A 156 5.90 16.94 12.33
C LEU A 156 6.25 18.42 12.24
N LEU A 157 5.29 19.30 11.96
CA LEU A 157 5.51 20.75 11.85
C LEU A 157 5.74 21.41 13.22
N ALA A 158 5.20 20.85 14.29
CA ALA A 158 5.48 21.29 15.65
C ALA A 158 6.84 20.82 16.19
N ASP A 159 7.48 19.86 15.51
CA ASP A 159 8.79 19.34 15.89
C ASP A 159 9.89 20.33 15.53
N LYS A 160 10.47 20.98 16.55
CA LYS A 160 11.56 21.95 16.41
C LYS A 160 12.81 21.37 15.73
N THR A 161 12.96 20.04 15.68
CA THR A 161 14.06 19.41 14.95
C THR A 161 13.90 19.53 13.44
N VAL A 162 12.69 19.71 12.92
CA VAL A 162 12.42 19.96 11.49
C VAL A 162 12.98 21.31 11.04
N GLU A 163 12.84 22.33 11.88
CA GLU A 163 13.44 23.66 11.66
C GLU A 163 14.97 23.62 11.68
N GLN A 164 15.53 22.71 12.49
CA GLN A 164 16.98 22.50 12.63
C GLN A 164 17.56 21.59 11.55
N ALA A 165 16.76 20.71 10.95
CA ALA A 165 17.15 19.76 9.91
C ALA A 165 17.42 20.40 8.53
N ARG A 166 17.85 21.68 8.50
CA ARG A 166 18.06 22.48 7.28
C ARG A 166 18.92 21.79 6.21
N GLU A 167 19.83 20.91 6.60
CA GLU A 167 20.74 20.22 5.68
C GLU A 167 20.15 18.92 5.09
N ASP A 168 19.18 18.27 5.75
CA ASP A 168 18.53 17.06 5.22
C ASP A 168 17.09 16.86 5.71
N LEU A 169 16.25 17.89 5.50
CA LEU A 169 14.82 17.84 5.75
C LEU A 169 14.16 16.60 5.11
N ARG A 170 14.66 16.18 3.94
CA ARG A 170 14.15 15.03 3.21
C ARG A 170 14.35 13.74 3.99
N ALA A 171 15.58 13.42 4.41
CA ALA A 171 15.82 12.21 5.19
C ALA A 171 15.05 12.23 6.52
N HIS A 172 14.93 13.40 7.15
CA HIS A 172 14.11 13.54 8.35
C HIS A 172 12.65 13.17 8.06
N VAL A 173 12.02 13.78 7.05
CA VAL A 173 10.63 13.48 6.64
C VAL A 173 10.45 12.00 6.30
N LEU A 174 11.36 11.40 5.53
CA LEU A 174 11.27 9.99 5.15
C LEU A 174 11.37 9.05 6.36
N SER A 175 12.23 9.36 7.34
CA SER A 175 12.30 8.58 8.59
C SER A 175 11.02 8.72 9.43
N ARG A 176 10.41 9.90 9.45
CA ARG A 176 9.12 10.13 10.12
C ARG A 176 7.96 9.42 9.43
N VAL A 177 7.99 9.30 8.10
CA VAL A 177 7.03 8.47 7.33
C VAL A 177 7.20 6.99 7.65
N ALA A 178 8.43 6.49 7.80
CA ALA A 178 8.68 5.12 8.22
C ALA A 178 8.04 4.81 9.59
N GLN A 179 8.24 5.71 10.56
CA GLN A 179 7.64 5.60 11.89
C GLN A 179 6.10 5.63 11.84
N LEU A 180 5.53 6.53 11.04
CA LEU A 180 4.08 6.64 10.86
C LEU A 180 3.44 5.30 10.45
N VAL A 181 4.07 4.59 9.52
CA VAL A 181 3.56 3.29 9.05
C VAL A 181 3.65 2.24 10.14
N GLU A 182 4.77 2.18 10.86
CA GLU A 182 4.93 1.21 11.95
C GLU A 182 3.89 1.45 13.06
N ASP A 183 3.57 2.71 13.36
CA ASP A 183 2.62 3.07 14.42
C ASP A 183 1.15 2.80 14.04
N HIS A 184 0.79 2.97 12.77
CA HIS A 184 -0.61 2.93 12.32
C HIS A 184 -0.97 1.72 11.44
N MET A 185 0.01 1.07 10.80
CA MET A 185 -0.20 -0.11 9.96
C MET A 185 1.06 -1.00 9.94
N PRO A 186 1.43 -1.61 11.08
CA PRO A 186 2.51 -2.59 11.13
C PRO A 186 2.20 -3.78 10.22
N TYR A 187 3.26 -4.51 9.85
CA TYR A 187 3.09 -5.73 9.06
C TYR A 187 2.48 -6.83 9.93
N ASP A 188 1.23 -7.19 9.65
CA ASP A 188 0.48 -8.24 10.34
C ASP A 188 -0.45 -8.97 9.36
N GLU A 189 -0.01 -10.13 8.89
CA GLU A 189 -0.83 -11.01 8.04
C GLU A 189 -2.04 -11.60 8.78
N GLN A 190 -1.99 -11.70 10.11
CA GLN A 190 -3.10 -12.22 10.90
C GLN A 190 -4.26 -11.22 10.94
N VAL A 191 -3.99 -9.91 10.93
CA VAL A 191 -5.04 -8.88 10.74
C VAL A 191 -5.78 -9.12 9.43
N VAL A 192 -5.05 -9.29 8.32
CA VAL A 192 -5.66 -9.53 6.99
C VAL A 192 -6.47 -10.82 6.97
N LYS A 193 -5.95 -11.91 7.58
CA LYS A 193 -6.69 -13.18 7.71
C LYS A 193 -7.97 -13.04 8.56
N ARG A 194 -7.95 -12.22 9.61
CA ARG A 194 -9.15 -11.94 10.42
C ARG A 194 -10.19 -11.16 9.62
N LEU A 195 -9.77 -10.14 8.87
CA LEU A 195 -10.65 -9.35 7.99
C LEU A 195 -11.28 -10.23 6.90
N ASP A 196 -10.50 -11.14 6.30
CA ASP A 196 -10.99 -12.15 5.33
C ASP A 196 -12.09 -13.03 5.96
N LYS A 197 -11.80 -13.62 7.12
CA LYS A 197 -12.77 -14.48 7.85
C LYS A 197 -14.04 -13.74 8.26
N GLN A 198 -13.96 -12.44 8.49
CA GLN A 198 -15.11 -11.58 8.83
C GLN A 198 -15.91 -11.14 7.59
N GLY A 199 -15.46 -11.50 6.38
CA GLY A 199 -16.13 -11.19 5.11
C GLY A 199 -15.91 -9.75 4.64
N PHE A 200 -14.90 -9.06 5.16
CA PHE A 200 -14.51 -7.73 4.65
C PHE A 200 -13.75 -7.82 3.34
N LEU A 201 -12.99 -8.90 3.11
CA LEU A 201 -12.22 -9.10 1.89
C LEU A 201 -13.03 -10.00 0.96
N ARG A 202 -13.57 -9.40 -0.10
CA ARG A 202 -14.35 -10.13 -1.11
C ARG A 202 -13.64 -10.05 -2.46
N PRO A 203 -13.68 -11.11 -3.27
CA PRO A 203 -13.02 -11.10 -4.56
C PRO A 203 -13.55 -9.98 -5.46
N ASP A 204 -12.63 -9.19 -6.00
CA ASP A 204 -12.83 -8.10 -6.95
C ASP A 204 -13.81 -7.03 -6.43
N GLU A 205 -14.00 -6.95 -5.10
CA GLU A 205 -14.71 -5.84 -4.48
C GLU A 205 -13.73 -4.79 -3.96
N PRO A 206 -13.99 -3.49 -4.23
CA PRO A 206 -13.22 -2.41 -3.64
C PRO A 206 -13.29 -2.42 -2.11
N ILE A 207 -12.13 -2.32 -1.47
CA ILE A 207 -12.00 -2.16 -0.01
C ILE A 207 -11.16 -0.93 0.30
N ASP A 208 -11.64 -0.10 1.21
CA ASP A 208 -10.92 1.10 1.61
C ASP A 208 -9.66 0.78 2.43
N LEU A 209 -8.58 1.49 2.15
CA LEU A 209 -7.34 1.40 2.93
C LEU A 209 -7.58 1.70 4.43
N ASP A 210 -8.58 2.52 4.74
CA ASP A 210 -9.03 2.83 6.10
C ASP A 210 -9.39 1.58 6.91
N VAL A 211 -9.88 0.51 6.26
CA VAL A 211 -10.18 -0.79 6.90
C VAL A 211 -8.92 -1.45 7.46
N PHE A 212 -7.75 -1.22 6.87
CA PHE A 212 -6.49 -1.75 7.40
C PHE A 212 -5.88 -0.82 8.46
N LEU A 213 -6.01 0.50 8.27
CA LEU A 213 -5.54 1.49 9.24
C LEU A 213 -6.21 1.33 10.60
N ALA A 214 -7.54 1.24 10.64
CA ALA A 214 -8.23 1.12 11.91
C ALA A 214 -8.10 -0.28 12.55
N ALA A 215 -7.67 -1.29 11.78
CA ALA A 215 -7.35 -2.62 12.27
C ALA A 215 -5.91 -2.68 12.79
N LYS A 216 -5.15 -1.59 12.62
CA LYS A 216 -3.74 -1.44 12.98
C LYS A 216 -2.89 -2.58 12.42
N GLY A 217 -3.09 -2.92 11.16
CA GLY A 217 -2.24 -3.90 10.51
C GLY A 217 -2.57 -4.16 9.05
N GLY A 218 -1.56 -4.61 8.32
CA GLY A 218 -1.68 -4.93 6.91
C GLY A 218 -0.50 -5.77 6.43
N VAL A 219 -0.34 -5.88 5.12
CA VAL A 219 0.83 -6.52 4.51
C VAL A 219 1.42 -5.56 3.50
N CYS A 220 2.49 -5.96 2.78
CA CYS A 220 3.26 -5.06 1.92
C CYS A 220 2.42 -4.11 1.05
N ARG A 221 1.40 -4.61 0.35
CA ARG A 221 0.52 -3.79 -0.50
C ARG A 221 -0.30 -2.74 0.25
N HIS A 222 -0.77 -3.03 1.47
CA HIS A 222 -1.49 -2.04 2.29
C HIS A 222 -0.54 -0.94 2.75
N GLN A 223 0.63 -1.34 3.23
CA GLN A 223 1.65 -0.42 3.72
C GLN A 223 2.17 0.52 2.61
N VAL A 224 2.40 0.00 1.39
CA VAL A 224 2.85 0.86 0.28
C VAL A 224 1.76 1.79 -0.22
N CYS A 225 0.48 1.38 -0.21
CA CYS A 225 -0.62 2.29 -0.52
C CYS A 225 -0.66 3.44 0.50
N PHE A 226 -0.46 3.13 1.79
CA PHE A 226 -0.41 4.14 2.84
C PHE A 226 0.77 5.09 2.66
N VAL A 227 2.00 4.57 2.57
CA VAL A 227 3.21 5.39 2.35
C VAL A 227 3.10 6.23 1.09
N GLY A 228 2.68 5.62 -0.01
CA GLY A 228 2.59 6.29 -1.31
C GLY A 228 1.64 7.47 -1.26
N ALA A 229 0.47 7.31 -0.64
CA ALA A 229 -0.49 8.40 -0.47
C ALA A 229 0.06 9.53 0.41
N VAL A 230 0.74 9.21 1.51
CA VAL A 230 1.38 10.21 2.39
C VAL A 230 2.47 10.98 1.65
N LEU A 231 3.36 10.29 0.93
CA LEU A 231 4.40 10.95 0.13
C LEU A 231 3.82 11.81 -0.98
N GLU A 232 2.77 11.32 -1.67
CA GLU A 232 2.07 12.10 -2.69
C GLU A 232 1.51 13.40 -2.10
N ARG A 233 0.90 13.36 -0.90
CA ARG A 233 0.41 14.56 -0.22
C ARG A 233 1.52 15.49 0.26
N LEU A 234 2.65 14.96 0.71
CA LEU A 234 3.81 15.78 1.04
C LEU A 234 4.37 16.50 -0.19
N ILE A 235 4.36 15.84 -1.35
CA ILE A 235 4.74 16.47 -2.63
C ILE A 235 3.72 17.55 -3.01
N ASP A 236 2.42 17.25 -2.95
CA ASP A 236 1.35 18.22 -3.24
C ASP A 236 1.42 19.45 -2.34
N GLY A 237 1.77 19.25 -1.07
CA GLY A 237 1.95 20.31 -0.07
C GLY A 237 3.28 21.06 -0.16
N GLY A 238 4.18 20.69 -1.08
CA GLY A 238 5.48 21.34 -1.26
C GLY A 238 6.55 20.96 -0.23
N TRP A 239 6.30 19.99 0.65
CA TRP A 239 7.25 19.49 1.65
C TRP A 239 8.33 18.59 1.04
N LEU A 240 7.97 17.89 -0.04
CA LEU A 240 8.88 17.09 -0.83
C LEU A 240 8.80 17.51 -2.29
N ARG A 241 9.85 17.23 -3.06
CA ARG A 241 9.88 17.48 -4.51
C ARG A 241 10.30 16.21 -5.22
N GLY A 242 9.47 15.75 -6.16
CA GLY A 242 9.73 14.55 -6.92
C GLY A 242 8.45 13.90 -7.39
N LYS A 243 8.56 12.62 -7.76
CA LYS A 243 7.46 11.76 -8.16
C LYS A 243 7.47 10.51 -7.29
N VAL A 244 6.29 10.11 -6.83
CA VAL A 244 6.11 8.87 -6.08
C VAL A 244 5.43 7.83 -6.97
N SER A 245 5.86 6.57 -6.87
CA SER A 245 5.21 5.44 -7.54
C SER A 245 5.13 4.22 -6.62
N LEU A 246 4.11 3.40 -6.83
CA LEU A 246 3.99 2.09 -6.22
C LEU A 246 4.58 1.05 -7.17
N GLU A 247 5.69 0.45 -6.75
CA GLU A 247 6.39 -0.56 -7.53
C GLU A 247 6.00 -1.95 -7.03
N ARG A 248 6.03 -2.93 -7.95
CA ARG A 248 5.74 -4.33 -7.64
C ARG A 248 6.57 -5.24 -8.52
N LYS A 249 7.19 -6.25 -7.93
CA LYS A 249 7.86 -7.33 -8.66
C LYS A 249 7.40 -8.68 -8.16
N PHE A 250 7.21 -9.60 -9.10
CA PHE A 250 7.06 -11.01 -8.78
C PHE A 250 8.46 -11.63 -8.87
N VAL A 251 8.90 -12.24 -7.78
CA VAL A 251 10.17 -12.96 -7.73
C VAL A 251 9.82 -14.44 -7.73
N SER A 252 10.33 -15.20 -8.72
CA SER A 252 10.05 -16.64 -8.81
C SER A 252 10.53 -17.36 -7.54
N GLY A 253 9.75 -18.33 -7.04
CA GLY A 253 9.99 -18.97 -5.75
C GLY A 253 9.66 -18.11 -4.52
N TRP A 254 9.26 -16.85 -4.73
CA TRP A 254 8.81 -15.91 -3.70
C TRP A 254 7.40 -15.42 -4.00
N PHE A 255 6.82 -14.68 -3.05
CA PHE A 255 5.53 -14.02 -3.25
C PHE A 255 5.71 -12.68 -4.00
N SER A 256 4.59 -12.13 -4.51
CA SER A 256 4.58 -10.78 -5.09
C SER A 256 4.90 -9.76 -4.01
N HIS A 257 5.95 -8.97 -4.20
CA HIS A 257 6.34 -7.93 -3.27
C HIS A 257 6.11 -6.54 -3.86
N ALA A 258 5.83 -5.57 -2.99
CA ALA A 258 5.57 -4.19 -3.38
C ALA A 258 6.35 -3.23 -2.47
N TRP A 259 6.79 -2.11 -3.04
CA TRP A 259 7.49 -1.03 -2.35
C TRP A 259 7.08 0.32 -2.94
N VAL A 260 7.42 1.40 -2.24
CA VAL A 260 7.28 2.76 -2.75
C VAL A 260 8.63 3.24 -3.27
N ARG A 261 8.59 3.92 -4.41
CA ARG A 261 9.73 4.62 -5.01
C ARG A 261 9.45 6.11 -5.00
N LEU A 262 10.43 6.90 -4.58
CA LEU A 262 10.44 8.35 -4.71
C LEU A 262 11.59 8.75 -5.63
N ASP A 263 11.27 9.23 -6.82
CA ASP A 263 12.19 9.87 -7.75
C ASP A 263 12.27 11.36 -7.41
N ALA A 264 13.31 11.77 -6.69
CA ALA A 264 13.49 13.17 -6.30
C ALA A 264 13.98 14.00 -7.50
N VAL A 265 13.72 15.31 -7.45
CA VAL A 265 14.06 16.26 -8.54
C VAL A 265 15.56 16.42 -8.78
N ASP A 266 16.40 16.06 -7.81
CA ASP A 266 17.87 16.05 -7.92
C ASP A 266 18.42 14.73 -8.48
N GLY A 267 17.54 13.82 -8.93
CA GLY A 267 17.92 12.51 -9.45
C GLY A 267 18.13 11.45 -8.38
N ALA A 268 18.05 11.79 -7.09
CA ALA A 268 18.11 10.81 -6.03
C ALA A 268 16.86 9.91 -6.06
N VAL A 269 17.06 8.60 -5.95
CA VAL A 269 15.98 7.62 -5.92
C VAL A 269 15.92 6.99 -4.54
N PHE A 270 14.81 7.17 -3.84
CA PHE A 270 14.58 6.55 -2.54
C PHE A 270 13.66 5.34 -2.67
N ILE A 271 14.04 4.27 -1.98
CA ILE A 271 13.24 3.05 -1.82
C ILE A 271 12.69 3.04 -0.41
N LEU A 272 11.36 2.97 -0.31
CA LEU A 272 10.64 2.82 0.95
C LEU A 272 9.87 1.50 0.90
N ASP A 273 10.34 0.54 1.68
CA ASP A 273 9.79 -0.81 1.79
C ASP A 273 9.51 -1.10 3.27
N PRO A 274 8.32 -0.73 3.76
CA PRO A 274 7.96 -0.90 5.17
C PRO A 274 7.95 -2.35 5.62
N ALA A 275 7.51 -3.26 4.74
CA ALA A 275 7.44 -4.69 5.03
C ALA A 275 8.82 -5.31 5.26
N GLN A 276 9.87 -4.76 4.65
CA GLN A 276 11.26 -5.17 4.91
C GLN A 276 12.03 -4.18 5.80
N ARG A 277 11.35 -3.17 6.36
CA ARG A 277 11.95 -2.07 7.14
C ARG A 277 13.14 -1.42 6.42
N ARG A 278 13.05 -1.24 5.11
CA ARG A 278 14.12 -0.68 4.27
C ARG A 278 13.72 0.69 3.76
N TYR A 279 14.49 1.70 4.15
CA TYR A 279 14.30 3.10 3.79
C TYR A 279 15.66 3.68 3.40
N ALA A 280 15.97 3.70 2.11
CA ALA A 280 17.33 4.01 1.66
C ALA A 280 17.37 4.59 0.25
N LEU A 281 18.47 5.27 -0.07
CA LEU A 281 18.84 5.60 -1.43
C LEU A 281 19.11 4.31 -2.22
N LEU A 282 18.53 4.19 -3.41
CA LEU A 282 18.77 3.06 -4.32
C LEU A 282 20.26 2.87 -4.59
N ALA A 283 21.02 3.96 -4.76
CA ALA A 283 22.46 3.92 -5.00
C ALA A 283 23.27 3.35 -3.82
N ALA A 284 22.74 3.43 -2.59
CA ALA A 284 23.38 2.91 -1.38
C ALA A 284 23.04 1.44 -1.10
N LEU A 285 22.12 0.83 -1.86
CA LEU A 285 21.76 -0.57 -1.72
C LEU A 285 22.82 -1.49 -2.32
N ASP A 286 22.96 -2.69 -1.74
CA ASP A 286 23.80 -3.74 -2.30
C ASP A 286 23.35 -4.13 -3.73
N PRO A 287 24.23 -4.72 -4.56
CA PRO A 287 23.90 -5.05 -5.95
C PRO A 287 22.62 -5.90 -6.11
N GLY A 288 22.37 -6.85 -5.21
CA GLY A 288 21.18 -7.71 -5.27
C GLY A 288 19.90 -6.92 -4.99
N SER A 289 19.92 -6.07 -3.97
CA SER A 289 18.82 -5.15 -3.68
C SER A 289 18.61 -4.15 -4.82
N ARG A 290 19.66 -3.60 -5.43
CA ARG A 290 19.52 -2.71 -6.61
C ARG A 290 18.87 -3.40 -7.79
N MET A 291 19.19 -4.67 -8.05
CA MET A 291 18.54 -5.47 -9.08
C MET A 291 17.06 -5.76 -8.76
N LEU A 292 16.73 -5.89 -7.47
CA LEU A 292 15.35 -6.10 -7.02
C LEU A 292 14.51 -4.83 -7.19
N TYR A 293 15.00 -3.69 -6.68
CA TYR A 293 14.27 -2.43 -6.58
C TYR A 293 14.41 -1.50 -7.81
N GLY A 294 15.42 -1.73 -8.63
CA GLY A 294 15.61 -1.00 -9.89
C GLY A 294 14.51 -1.31 -10.89
N ARG A 295 14.16 -0.31 -11.72
CA ARG A 295 13.38 -0.55 -12.93
C ARG A 295 14.28 -1.32 -13.90
N ASN A 296 13.80 -2.45 -14.43
CA ASN A 296 14.57 -3.23 -15.39
C ASN A 296 14.93 -2.31 -16.59
N GLY A 297 16.22 -2.07 -16.83
CA GLY A 297 16.69 -1.30 -17.99
C GLY A 297 17.68 -0.15 -17.73
N GLY A 298 18.12 0.09 -16.50
CA GLY A 298 19.19 1.06 -16.21
C GLY A 298 20.44 0.39 -15.66
N ALA A 299 21.32 -0.05 -16.55
CA ALA A 299 22.76 -0.16 -16.28
C ALA A 299 23.43 1.07 -16.87
#